data_AF-A0A1F3P6R6-F1
#
_entry.id   AF-A0A1F3P6R6-F1
#
_cell.length_a   1.000
_cell.length_b   1.000
_cell.length_c   1.000
_cell.angle_alpha   90.00
_cell.angle_beta   90.00
_cell.angle_gamma   90.00
#
_symmetry.space_group_name_H-M   'P 1'
#
loop_
_entity.id
_entity.type
_entity.pdbx_description
1 polymer ?
#
loop_
_entity_poly.entity_id
_entity_poly.type
_entity_poly.pdbx_seq_one_letter_code
_entity_poly.pdbx_strand_id
1 'polypeptide(L)'
;MTENDIRILMEDESIRQKVHQLKSEFIRKSASGLDVNDHDFLGLVFLTPMILMALANDEISLSEEWELNKKARMLSTGRYFFEPDPVILSMKFLIKRIGHWKKKFLELIRYCLEVHSGNGMAFSAKRGKKELTHVDLSKEVLDAPYFFVRFIAFLFFTDENEIKPRKVSTKEKNEILEIAKIIGISESPVFLKFFKELIIY
;
A
#
# COMPACT_ATOMS: atom_id res chain seq x y z
N MET A 1 -8.40 -1.26 -0.65
CA MET A 1 -7.90 -2.49 -0.01
C MET A 1 -8.70 -2.74 1.26
N THR A 2 -9.21 -3.95 1.43
CA THR A 2 -9.92 -4.44 2.63
C THR A 2 -9.35 -5.79 3.07
N GLU A 3 -9.75 -6.27 4.24
CA GLU A 3 -9.48 -7.64 4.72
C GLU A 3 -9.78 -8.69 3.64
N ASN A 4 -10.91 -8.56 2.93
CA ASN A 4 -11.27 -9.48 1.86
C ASN A 4 -10.28 -9.46 0.68
N ASP A 5 -9.75 -8.28 0.33
CA ASP A 5 -8.72 -8.16 -0.70
C ASP A 5 -7.43 -8.90 -0.25
N ILE A 6 -7.05 -8.79 1.03
CA ILE A 6 -5.91 -9.53 1.62
C ILE A 6 -6.16 -11.04 1.61
N ARG A 7 -7.38 -11.47 1.95
CA ARG A 7 -7.76 -12.88 1.96
C ARG A 7 -7.63 -13.52 0.58
N ILE A 8 -8.09 -12.85 -0.47
CA ILE A 8 -7.97 -13.33 -1.85
C ILE A 8 -6.49 -13.45 -2.26
N LEU A 9 -5.66 -12.45 -1.93
CA LEU A 9 -4.21 -12.52 -2.17
C LEU A 9 -3.56 -13.73 -1.50
N MET A 10 -4.02 -14.06 -0.29
CA MET A 10 -3.54 -15.20 0.49
C MET A 10 -4.07 -16.54 -0.02
N GLU A 11 -4.92 -16.59 -1.06
CA GLU A 11 -5.30 -17.84 -1.73
C GLU A 11 -4.17 -18.37 -2.65
N ASP A 12 -3.27 -17.51 -3.10
CA ASP A 12 -2.09 -17.89 -3.88
C ASP A 12 -0.97 -18.44 -2.99
N GLU A 13 -0.54 -19.68 -3.25
CA GLU A 13 0.48 -20.37 -2.46
C GLU A 13 1.85 -19.66 -2.52
N SER A 14 2.21 -19.09 -3.67
CA SER A 14 3.49 -18.41 -3.83
C SER A 14 3.54 -17.11 -3.02
N ILE A 15 2.42 -16.40 -2.91
CA ILE A 15 2.27 -15.23 -2.04
C ILE A 15 2.38 -15.67 -0.58
N ARG A 16 1.62 -16.70 -0.16
CA ARG A 16 1.67 -17.22 1.22
C ARG A 16 3.09 -17.55 1.67
N GLN A 17 3.86 -18.24 0.85
CA GLN A 17 5.24 -18.63 1.19
C GLN A 17 6.14 -17.40 1.41
N LYS A 18 6.06 -16.40 0.53
CA LYS A 18 6.84 -15.17 0.68
C LYS A 18 6.42 -14.35 1.90
N VAL A 19 5.12 -14.26 2.15
CA VAL A 19 4.55 -13.61 3.33
C VAL A 19 5.09 -14.29 4.59
N HIS A 20 4.99 -15.62 4.67
CA HIS A 20 5.46 -16.39 5.82
C HIS A 20 6.95 -16.18 6.06
N GLN A 21 7.78 -16.30 5.01
CA GLN A 21 9.23 -16.10 5.10
C GLN A 21 9.58 -14.70 5.62
N LEU A 22 8.98 -13.66 5.06
CA LEU A 22 9.25 -12.28 5.45
C LEU A 22 8.73 -11.99 6.86
N LYS A 23 7.58 -12.55 7.25
CA LYS A 23 7.03 -12.44 8.60
C LYS A 23 7.95 -13.06 9.63
N SER A 24 8.42 -14.28 9.41
CA SER A 24 9.35 -14.95 10.32
C SER A 24 10.64 -14.15 10.50
N GLU A 25 11.13 -13.54 9.41
CA GLU A 25 12.26 -12.62 9.50
C GLU A 25 11.94 -11.37 10.33
N PHE A 26 10.77 -10.75 10.11
CA PHE A 26 10.31 -9.57 10.81
C PHE A 26 10.17 -9.78 12.32
N ILE A 27 9.47 -10.85 12.72
CA ILE A 27 9.28 -11.22 14.13
C ILE A 27 10.63 -11.44 14.79
N ARG A 28 11.51 -12.26 14.18
CA ARG A 28 12.83 -12.57 14.75
C ARG A 28 13.70 -11.33 14.93
N LYS A 29 13.71 -10.40 13.98
CA LYS A 29 14.65 -9.26 13.97
C LYS A 29 14.12 -8.00 14.65
N SER A 30 12.81 -7.80 14.70
CA SER A 30 12.23 -6.50 15.08
C SER A 30 11.08 -6.58 16.08
N ALA A 31 10.40 -7.71 16.20
CA ALA A 31 9.18 -7.82 16.99
C ALA A 31 9.11 -9.17 17.73
N SER A 32 10.15 -9.50 18.50
CA SER A 32 10.18 -10.76 19.26
C SER A 32 9.00 -10.81 20.24
N GLY A 33 8.19 -11.86 20.18
CA GLY A 33 6.99 -12.00 21.00
C GLY A 33 5.72 -11.34 20.44
N LEU A 34 5.79 -10.73 19.25
CA LEU A 34 4.61 -10.29 18.53
C LEU A 34 3.88 -11.49 17.94
N ASP A 35 2.63 -11.68 18.34
CA ASP A 35 1.72 -12.63 17.70
C ASP A 35 0.94 -11.91 16.59
N VAL A 36 1.31 -12.22 15.34
CA VAL A 36 0.64 -11.71 14.14
C VAL A 36 0.53 -12.84 13.13
N ASN A 37 -0.70 -13.10 12.68
CA ASN A 37 -0.94 -14.11 11.65
C ASN A 37 -0.51 -13.59 10.27
N ASP A 38 -0.45 -14.48 9.27
CA ASP A 38 0.04 -14.11 7.93
C ASP A 38 -0.87 -13.10 7.22
N HIS A 39 -2.18 -13.11 7.49
CA HIS A 39 -3.13 -12.15 6.90
C HIS A 39 -2.89 -10.74 7.44
N ASP A 40 -2.84 -10.59 8.76
CA ASP A 40 -2.61 -9.30 9.41
C ASP A 40 -1.20 -8.78 9.09
N PHE A 41 -0.20 -9.66 8.97
CA PHE A 41 1.13 -9.27 8.52
C PHE A 41 1.14 -8.76 7.07
N LEU A 42 0.40 -9.41 6.16
CA LEU A 42 0.24 -8.89 4.80
C LEU A 42 -0.50 -7.54 4.80
N GLY A 43 -1.48 -7.35 5.68
CA GLY A 43 -2.12 -6.06 5.92
C GLY A 43 -1.11 -4.96 6.32
N LEU A 44 -0.21 -5.25 7.25
CA LEU A 44 0.88 -4.35 7.62
C LEU A 44 1.78 -4.00 6.43
N VAL A 45 2.12 -5.00 5.61
CA VAL A 45 2.92 -4.80 4.39
C VAL A 45 2.22 -3.80 3.45
N PHE A 46 0.93 -3.97 3.18
CA PHE A 46 0.16 -3.05 2.34
C PHE A 46 -0.05 -1.66 2.95
N LEU A 47 0.01 -1.52 4.27
CA LEU A 47 -0.04 -0.23 4.97
C LEU A 47 1.28 0.56 4.86
N THR A 48 2.38 -0.11 4.54
CA THR A 48 3.75 0.46 4.56
C THR A 48 3.94 1.71 3.70
N PRO A 49 3.43 1.78 2.46
CA PRO A 49 3.48 3.01 1.67
C PRO A 49 2.91 4.22 2.40
N MET A 50 1.80 4.06 3.13
CA MET A 50 1.18 5.16 3.84
C MET A 50 1.97 5.58 5.08
N ILE A 51 2.60 4.61 5.76
CA ILE A 51 3.52 4.88 6.87
C ILE A 51 4.72 5.68 6.36
N LEU A 52 5.29 5.32 5.21
CA LEU A 52 6.39 6.03 4.58
C LEU A 52 5.99 7.46 4.19
N MET A 53 4.80 7.64 3.62
CA MET A 53 4.27 8.98 3.31
C MET A 53 4.12 9.83 4.57
N ALA A 54 3.54 9.29 5.65
CA ALA A 54 3.39 10.03 6.91
C ALA A 54 4.76 10.37 7.54
N LEU A 55 5.75 9.49 7.38
CA LEU A 55 7.12 9.74 7.86
C LEU A 55 7.95 10.65 6.95
N ALA A 56 7.43 11.06 5.78
CA ALA A 56 8.19 11.89 4.85
C ALA A 56 8.54 13.28 5.42
N ASN A 57 7.76 13.75 6.40
CA ASN A 57 8.02 14.98 7.15
C ASN A 57 8.71 14.73 8.50
N ASP A 58 9.34 13.57 8.68
CA ASP A 58 10.10 13.15 9.88
C ASP A 58 9.24 12.87 11.14
N GLU A 59 8.00 13.36 11.19
CA GLU A 59 7.03 13.08 12.27
C GLU A 59 5.65 12.71 11.70
N ILE A 60 4.96 11.80 12.38
CA ILE A 60 3.58 11.42 12.06
C ILE A 60 2.64 12.30 12.90
N SER A 61 1.80 13.10 12.24
CA SER A 61 0.79 13.91 12.91
C SER A 61 -0.34 13.06 13.51
N LEU A 62 -1.09 13.62 14.47
CA LEU A 62 -2.25 12.93 15.07
C LEU A 62 -3.31 12.53 14.03
N SER A 63 -3.52 13.35 13.00
CA SER A 63 -4.43 13.04 11.89
C SER A 63 -3.94 11.86 11.07
N GLU A 64 -2.64 11.81 10.75
CA GLU A 64 -2.05 10.70 10.00
C GLU A 64 -2.07 9.41 10.82
N GLU A 65 -1.77 9.49 12.12
CA GLU A 65 -1.87 8.34 13.01
C GLU A 65 -3.31 7.79 13.06
N TRP A 66 -4.31 8.68 13.13
CA TRP A 66 -5.71 8.29 13.11
C TRP A 66 -6.10 7.61 11.79
N GLU A 67 -5.68 8.14 10.65
CA GLU A 67 -5.90 7.55 9.32
C GLU A 67 -5.21 6.19 9.16
N LEU A 68 -3.96 6.08 9.61
CA LEU A 68 -3.21 4.83 9.60
C LEU A 68 -3.90 3.76 10.46
N ASN A 69 -4.37 4.14 11.66
CA ASN A 69 -5.11 3.23 12.55
C ASN A 69 -6.45 2.80 11.93
N LYS A 70 -7.18 3.71 11.28
CA LYS A 70 -8.42 3.39 10.56
C LYS A 70 -8.16 2.36 9.47
N LYS A 71 -7.12 2.56 8.66
CA LYS A 71 -6.76 1.63 7.57
C LYS A 71 -6.17 0.32 8.05
N ALA A 72 -5.39 0.32 9.13
CA ALA A 72 -4.92 -0.90 9.77
C ALA A 72 -6.10 -1.81 10.15
N ARG A 73 -7.14 -1.24 10.79
CA ARG A 73 -8.37 -1.97 11.15
C ARG A 73 -9.13 -2.50 9.94
N MET A 74 -9.14 -1.77 8.81
CA MET A 74 -9.79 -2.25 7.58
C MET A 74 -9.09 -3.45 6.94
N LEU A 75 -7.79 -3.65 7.22
CA LEU A 75 -6.98 -4.74 6.69
C LEU A 75 -6.88 -5.94 7.65
N SER A 76 -7.08 -5.69 8.94
CA SER A 76 -7.05 -6.69 10.01
C SER A 76 -8.21 -7.67 9.91
N THR A 77 -7.98 -8.91 10.31
CA THR A 77 -8.96 -10.01 10.28
C THR A 77 -10.13 -9.87 11.27
N GLY A 78 -10.28 -8.72 11.93
CA GLY A 78 -11.46 -8.34 12.71
C GLY A 78 -11.71 -9.15 13.99
N ARG A 79 -10.81 -10.06 14.38
CA ARG A 79 -11.00 -10.94 15.56
C ARG A 79 -10.72 -10.26 16.90
N TYR A 80 -10.27 -9.02 16.90
CA TYR A 80 -9.72 -8.33 18.08
C TYR A 80 -10.66 -7.20 18.53
N PHE A 81 -11.76 -7.56 19.21
CA PHE A 81 -12.68 -6.57 19.80
C PHE A 81 -12.20 -6.04 21.16
N PHE A 82 -11.44 -6.84 21.92
CA PHE A 82 -10.95 -6.50 23.27
C PHE A 82 -9.43 -6.40 23.37
N GLU A 83 -8.69 -6.92 22.38
CA GLU A 83 -7.23 -6.91 22.36
C GLU A 83 -6.71 -5.82 21.40
N PRO A 84 -5.46 -5.34 21.58
CA PRO A 84 -4.85 -4.42 20.64
C PRO A 84 -4.78 -5.05 19.24
N ASP A 85 -5.29 -4.33 18.24
CA ASP A 85 -5.24 -4.79 16.85
C ASP A 85 -3.80 -5.14 16.45
N PRO A 86 -3.54 -6.36 15.92
CA PRO A 86 -2.19 -6.84 15.67
C PRO A 86 -1.50 -6.06 14.55
N VAL A 87 -2.23 -5.50 13.58
CA VAL A 87 -1.67 -4.65 12.53
C VAL A 87 -1.19 -3.33 13.14
N ILE A 88 -1.99 -2.72 14.01
CA ILE A 88 -1.62 -1.50 14.75
C ILE A 88 -0.40 -1.75 15.65
N LEU A 89 -0.38 -2.88 16.37
CA LEU A 89 0.75 -3.22 17.22
C LEU A 89 2.03 -3.44 16.41
N SER A 90 1.93 -4.17 15.30
CA SER A 90 3.04 -4.44 14.38
C SER A 90 3.57 -3.16 13.72
N MET A 91 2.68 -2.21 13.42
CA MET A 91 3.03 -0.91 12.84
C MET A 91 4.02 -0.14 13.72
N LYS A 92 3.89 -0.21 15.05
CA LYS A 92 4.85 0.43 15.97
C LYS A 92 6.26 -0.13 15.84
N PHE A 93 6.40 -1.44 15.61
CA PHE A 93 7.70 -2.06 15.38
C PHE A 93 8.27 -1.73 14.00
N LEU A 94 7.40 -1.67 12.98
CA LEU A 94 7.79 -1.29 11.63
C LEU A 94 8.33 0.15 11.60
N ILE A 95 7.62 1.11 12.19
CA ILE A 95 8.03 2.53 12.23
C ILE A 95 9.43 2.68 12.82
N LYS A 96 9.72 2.00 13.94
CA LYS A 96 11.04 2.05 14.61
C LYS A 96 12.21 1.58 13.73
N ARG A 97 11.96 0.74 12.72
CA ARG A 97 12.99 0.15 11.85
C ARG A 97 12.62 0.25 10.37
N ILE A 98 11.89 1.30 9.98
CA ILE A 98 11.33 1.41 8.64
C ILE A 98 12.40 1.37 7.56
N GLY A 99 13.58 1.95 7.80
CA GLY A 99 14.71 1.92 6.86
C GLY A 99 15.21 0.50 6.55
N HIS A 100 15.09 -0.46 7.48
CA HIS A 100 15.47 -1.85 7.24
C HIS A 100 14.41 -2.62 6.44
N TRP A 101 13.14 -2.27 6.60
CA TRP A 101 12.01 -3.03 6.07
C TRP A 101 11.40 -2.44 4.80
N LYS A 102 11.56 -1.13 4.57
CA LYS A 102 11.01 -0.36 3.43
C LYS A 102 11.12 -1.15 2.14
N LYS A 103 12.34 -1.49 1.74
CA LYS A 103 12.58 -2.17 0.46
C LYS A 103 11.89 -3.54 0.38
N LYS A 104 12.03 -4.38 1.40
CA LYS A 104 11.45 -5.73 1.41
C LYS A 104 9.93 -5.72 1.37
N PHE A 105 9.31 -4.80 2.08
CA PHE A 105 7.85 -4.70 2.16
C PHE A 105 7.29 -4.16 0.84
N LEU A 106 7.92 -3.16 0.26
CA LEU A 106 7.55 -2.63 -1.06
C LEU A 106 7.76 -3.67 -2.19
N GLU A 107 8.83 -4.47 -2.12
CA GLU A 107 9.08 -5.58 -3.05
C GLU A 107 8.04 -6.70 -2.92
N LEU A 108 7.53 -6.97 -1.71
CA LEU A 108 6.43 -7.92 -1.52
C LEU A 108 5.12 -7.37 -2.10
N ILE A 109 4.83 -6.07 -1.92
CA ILE A 109 3.67 -5.43 -2.58
C ILE A 109 3.78 -5.58 -4.09
N ARG A 110 4.95 -5.25 -4.66
CA ARG A 110 5.22 -5.45 -6.09
C ARG A 110 4.90 -6.86 -6.51
N TYR A 111 5.49 -7.85 -5.83
CA TYR A 111 5.27 -9.26 -6.12
C TYR A 111 3.79 -9.64 -6.14
N CYS A 112 3.03 -9.23 -5.13
CA CYS A 112 1.59 -9.46 -5.06
C CYS A 112 0.85 -8.87 -6.27
N LEU A 113 1.22 -7.65 -6.70
CA LEU A 113 0.64 -7.03 -7.88
C LEU A 113 1.02 -7.77 -9.17
N GLU A 114 2.24 -8.29 -9.32
CA GLU A 114 2.65 -8.99 -10.56
C GLU A 114 1.95 -10.34 -10.68
N VAL A 115 1.84 -11.08 -9.57
CA VAL A 115 1.13 -12.37 -9.54
C VAL A 115 -0.33 -12.20 -9.95
N HIS A 116 -1.04 -11.22 -9.38
CA HIS A 116 -2.46 -11.03 -9.70
C HIS A 116 -2.75 -10.31 -11.02
N SER A 117 -1.81 -9.52 -11.54
CA SER A 117 -1.96 -8.89 -12.85
C SER A 117 -1.60 -9.83 -14.01
N GLY A 118 -1.07 -11.03 -13.70
CA GLY A 118 -0.36 -11.88 -14.65
C GLY A 118 0.94 -11.22 -15.14
N ASN A 119 1.75 -11.95 -15.93
CA ASN A 119 2.98 -11.44 -16.57
C ASN A 119 2.80 -10.15 -17.44
N GLY A 120 1.59 -9.59 -17.49
CA GLY A 120 1.21 -8.32 -18.10
C GLY A 120 1.56 -7.08 -17.29
N MET A 121 2.51 -7.15 -16.34
CA MET A 121 3.08 -5.96 -15.68
C MET A 121 3.83 -4.99 -16.62
N ALA A 122 3.61 -5.10 -17.94
CA ALA A 122 3.67 -3.97 -18.85
C ALA A 122 2.50 -3.00 -18.55
N PHE A 123 2.47 -2.42 -17.34
CA PHE A 123 1.66 -1.24 -17.04
C PHE A 123 2.13 -0.01 -17.82
N SER A 124 3.24 -0.13 -18.56
CA SER A 124 3.82 0.92 -19.38
C SER A 124 4.00 0.50 -20.85
N ALA A 125 3.80 1.49 -21.72
CA ALA A 125 4.38 1.63 -23.06
C ALA A 125 3.59 1.25 -24.32
N LYS A 126 2.32 0.78 -24.28
CA LYS A 126 1.56 0.55 -25.55
C LYS A 126 0.59 1.64 -25.98
N ARG A 127 0.25 2.61 -25.15
CA ARG A 127 -0.50 3.80 -25.59
C ARG A 127 0.36 5.03 -25.37
N GLY A 128 0.73 5.67 -26.48
CA GLY A 128 1.64 6.81 -26.51
C GLY A 128 1.22 7.95 -25.59
N LYS A 129 2.15 8.88 -25.35
CA LYS A 129 2.07 10.10 -24.54
C LYS A 129 0.88 11.04 -24.90
N LYS A 130 -0.36 10.57 -24.78
CA LYS A 130 -1.56 11.41 -24.87
C LYS A 130 -2.02 11.71 -23.46
N GLU A 131 -2.28 12.98 -23.18
CA GLU A 131 -2.98 13.35 -21.96
C GLU A 131 -4.35 12.68 -21.94
N LEU A 132 -4.58 11.87 -20.91
CA LEU A 132 -5.83 11.14 -20.73
C LEU A 132 -6.90 12.10 -20.22
N THR A 133 -8.00 12.23 -20.95
CA THR A 133 -9.18 12.97 -20.50
C THR A 133 -9.84 12.28 -19.29
N HIS A 134 -10.84 12.91 -18.66
CA HIS A 134 -11.62 12.24 -17.59
C HIS A 134 -12.31 10.95 -18.08
N VAL A 135 -12.84 10.94 -19.31
CA VAL A 135 -13.48 9.77 -19.92
C VAL A 135 -12.47 8.63 -20.15
N ASP A 136 -11.24 8.98 -20.50
CA ASP A 136 -10.18 7.98 -20.71
C ASP A 136 -9.71 7.35 -19.40
N LEU A 137 -9.75 8.08 -18.27
CA LEU A 137 -9.43 7.50 -16.96
C LEU A 137 -10.45 6.44 -16.55
N SER A 138 -11.75 6.71 -16.71
CA SER A 138 -12.78 5.72 -16.35
C SER A 138 -12.57 4.43 -17.15
N LYS A 139 -12.19 4.52 -18.43
CA LYS A 139 -11.85 3.36 -19.25
C LYS A 139 -10.59 2.65 -18.79
N GLU A 140 -9.49 3.37 -18.55
CA GLU A 140 -8.23 2.79 -18.09
C GLU A 140 -8.36 2.16 -16.68
N VAL A 141 -9.21 2.71 -15.80
CA VAL A 141 -9.53 2.11 -14.49
C VAL A 141 -10.37 0.84 -14.65
N LEU A 142 -11.31 0.81 -15.59
CA LEU A 142 -12.12 -0.38 -15.89
C LEU A 142 -11.28 -1.51 -16.52
N ASP A 143 -10.29 -1.15 -17.33
CA ASP A 143 -9.39 -2.09 -18.00
C ASP A 143 -8.22 -2.56 -17.11
N ALA A 144 -7.96 -1.87 -16.00
CA ALA A 144 -6.86 -2.18 -15.09
C ALA A 144 -7.17 -3.37 -14.16
N PRO A 145 -6.15 -4.14 -13.74
CA PRO A 145 -6.34 -5.22 -12.78
C PRO A 145 -6.98 -4.72 -11.48
N TYR A 146 -8.01 -5.43 -11.02
CA TYR A 146 -8.79 -5.06 -9.83
C TYR A 146 -7.91 -4.71 -8.62
N PHE A 147 -6.92 -5.57 -8.30
CA PHE A 147 -6.02 -5.34 -7.17
C PHE A 147 -5.18 -4.08 -7.30
N PHE A 148 -4.74 -3.76 -8.51
CA PHE A 148 -3.98 -2.54 -8.76
C PHE A 148 -4.86 -1.31 -8.52
N VAL A 149 -6.10 -1.28 -9.03
CA VAL A 149 -7.03 -0.17 -8.79
C VAL A 149 -7.34 -0.03 -7.30
N ARG A 150 -7.61 -1.12 -6.60
CA ARG A 150 -7.88 -1.14 -5.16
C ARG A 150 -6.70 -0.67 -4.33
N PHE A 151 -5.47 -0.96 -4.76
CA PHE A 151 -4.25 -0.50 -4.13
C PHE A 151 -4.03 1.00 -4.36
N ILE A 152 -4.16 1.49 -5.59
CA ILE A 152 -4.07 2.94 -5.88
C ILE A 152 -5.11 3.72 -5.09
N ALA A 153 -6.36 3.28 -5.10
CA ALA A 153 -7.42 3.91 -4.32
C ALA A 153 -7.08 3.94 -2.82
N PHE A 154 -6.52 2.84 -2.30
CA PHE A 154 -6.08 2.77 -0.91
C PHE A 154 -4.94 3.74 -0.57
N LEU A 155 -4.01 4.01 -1.48
CA LEU A 155 -2.92 4.97 -1.26
C LEU A 155 -3.39 6.42 -1.26
N PHE A 156 -4.25 6.78 -2.21
CA PHE A 156 -4.57 8.18 -2.49
C PHE A 156 -5.84 8.67 -1.77
N PHE A 157 -6.76 7.79 -1.40
CA PHE A 157 -8.01 8.18 -0.74
C PHE A 157 -8.02 7.87 0.75
N THR A 158 -8.43 8.87 1.54
CA THR A 158 -8.67 8.78 2.98
C THR A 158 -10.11 8.37 3.31
N ASP A 159 -11.06 8.70 2.42
CA ASP A 159 -12.44 8.23 2.45
C ASP A 159 -12.83 7.61 1.09
N GLU A 160 -13.52 6.47 1.11
CA GLU A 160 -13.97 5.80 -0.12
C GLU A 160 -15.02 6.63 -0.88
N ASN A 161 -15.64 7.61 -0.22
CA ASN A 161 -16.72 8.41 -0.76
C ASN A 161 -16.30 9.79 -1.28
N GLU A 162 -15.05 10.22 -1.08
CA GLU A 162 -14.61 11.56 -1.48
C GLU A 162 -13.32 11.54 -2.33
N ILE A 163 -13.48 11.83 -3.62
CA ILE A 163 -12.36 12.15 -4.52
C ILE A 163 -12.02 13.63 -4.31
N LYS A 164 -11.34 13.94 -3.21
CA LYS A 164 -10.77 15.27 -2.97
C LYS A 164 -9.28 15.27 -3.31
N PRO A 165 -8.77 16.32 -3.99
CA PRO A 165 -7.34 16.48 -4.19
C PRO A 165 -6.63 16.46 -2.83
N ARG A 166 -5.72 15.51 -2.65
CA ARG A 166 -4.94 15.40 -1.42
C ARG A 166 -3.89 16.52 -1.42
N LYS A 167 -3.87 17.30 -0.35
CA LYS A 167 -2.77 18.23 -0.06
C LYS A 167 -1.59 17.43 0.47
N VAL A 168 -0.42 17.60 -0.14
CA VAL A 168 0.82 16.91 0.25
C VAL A 168 2.00 17.86 0.28
N SER A 169 2.97 17.59 1.15
CA SER A 169 4.23 18.34 1.13
C SER A 169 5.07 17.96 -0.09
N THR A 170 6.09 18.77 -0.41
CA THR A 170 7.06 18.41 -1.46
C THR A 170 7.83 17.13 -1.10
N LYS A 171 8.15 16.92 0.19
CA LYS A 171 8.82 15.70 0.67
C LYS A 171 7.92 14.48 0.47
N GLU A 172 6.66 14.57 0.87
CA GLU A 172 5.66 13.51 0.67
C GLU A 172 5.49 13.16 -0.80
N LYS A 173 5.38 14.17 -1.67
CA LYS A 173 5.24 13.93 -3.12
C LYS A 173 6.43 13.18 -3.69
N ASN A 174 7.65 13.47 -3.24
CA ASN A 174 8.86 12.75 -3.64
C ASN A 174 8.85 11.31 -3.10
N GLU A 175 8.42 11.10 -1.85
CA GLU A 175 8.30 9.77 -1.24
C GLU A 175 7.28 8.91 -1.99
N ILE A 176 6.11 9.46 -2.36
CA ILE A 176 5.10 8.76 -3.17
C ILE A 176 5.72 8.30 -4.50
N LEU A 177 6.51 9.14 -5.16
CA LEU A 177 7.17 8.80 -6.41
C LEU A 177 8.24 7.71 -6.22
N GLU A 178 9.01 7.75 -5.13
CA GLU A 178 10.01 6.73 -4.81
C GLU A 178 9.34 5.36 -4.53
N ILE A 179 8.30 5.35 -3.71
CA ILE A 179 7.47 4.18 -3.45
C ILE A 179 6.97 3.58 -4.77
N ALA A 180 6.40 4.42 -5.64
CA ALA A 180 5.87 3.98 -6.92
C ALA A 180 6.94 3.37 -7.84
N LYS A 181 8.17 3.88 -7.81
CA LYS A 181 9.30 3.31 -8.55
C LYS A 181 9.70 1.93 -8.02
N ILE A 182 9.76 1.75 -6.70
CA ILE A 182 10.12 0.47 -6.09
C ILE A 182 9.02 -0.58 -6.36
N ILE A 183 7.76 -0.19 -6.23
CA ILE A 183 6.62 -1.07 -6.50
C ILE A 183 6.50 -1.38 -8.01
N GLY A 184 7.05 -0.53 -8.89
CA GLY A 184 7.01 -0.71 -10.34
C GLY A 184 5.76 -0.13 -11.01
N ILE A 185 5.09 0.83 -10.37
CA ILE A 185 3.84 1.46 -10.86
C ILE A 185 4.01 2.91 -11.30
N SER A 186 5.21 3.48 -11.17
CA SER A 186 5.47 4.90 -11.45
C SER A 186 5.16 5.35 -12.88
N GLU A 187 5.13 4.42 -13.83
CA GLU A 187 4.82 4.70 -15.24
C GLU A 187 3.36 4.38 -15.61
N SER A 188 2.59 3.81 -14.69
CA SER A 188 1.20 3.44 -14.94
C SER A 188 0.37 4.71 -15.20
N PRO A 189 -0.45 4.76 -16.27
CA PRO A 189 -1.29 5.92 -16.56
C PRO A 189 -2.25 6.26 -15.42
N VAL A 190 -2.76 5.24 -14.71
CA VAL A 190 -3.63 5.41 -13.55
C VAL A 190 -2.86 6.11 -12.43
N PHE A 191 -1.67 5.62 -12.07
CA PHE A 191 -0.83 6.24 -11.04
C PHE A 191 -0.47 7.69 -11.39
N LEU A 192 0.00 7.92 -12.62
CA LEU A 192 0.42 9.24 -13.07
C LEU A 192 -0.71 10.27 -12.99
N LYS A 193 -1.96 9.87 -13.24
CA LYS A 193 -3.09 10.78 -13.11
C LYS A 193 -3.37 11.13 -11.66
N PHE A 194 -3.45 10.15 -10.76
CA PHE A 194 -3.60 10.42 -9.32
C PHE A 194 -2.46 11.28 -8.77
N PHE A 195 -1.23 11.02 -9.22
CA PHE A 195 -0.06 11.79 -8.82
C PHE A 195 -0.08 13.25 -9.29
N LYS A 196 -0.69 13.53 -10.46
CA LYS A 196 -0.86 14.90 -10.98
C LYS A 196 -1.91 15.70 -10.21
N GLU A 197 -2.95 15.05 -9.72
CA GLU A 197 -4.03 15.69 -8.93
C GLU A 197 -3.59 16.09 -7.50
N LEU A 198 -2.38 15.70 -7.07
CA LEU A 198 -1.83 16.11 -5.77
C LEU A 198 -1.55 17.62 -5.72
N ILE A 199 -2.12 18.29 -4.73
CA ILE A 199 -1.90 19.73 -4.49
C ILE A 199 -0.74 19.89 -3.50
N ILE A 200 0.27 20.65 -3.87
CA ILE A 200 1.39 20.97 -2.97
C ILE A 200 0.98 22.13 -2.05
N TYR A 201 1.26 22.01 -0.76
CA TYR A 201 1.10 23.09 0.22
C TYR A 201 2.44 23.54 0.82
#